data_AF-A0A2Z6QHS2-F1
#
_entry.id   AF-A0A2Z6QHS2-F1
#
_cell.length_a   1.000
_cell.length_b   1.000
_cell.length_c   1.000
_cell.angle_alpha   90.00
_cell.angle_beta   90.00
_cell.angle_gamma   90.00
#
_symmetry.space_group_name_H-M   'P 1'
#
loop_
_entity.id
_entity.type
_entity.pdbx_description
1 polymer ?
#
loop_
_entity_poly.entity_id
_entity_poly.type
_entity_poly.pdbx_seq_one_letter_code
_entity_poly.pdbx_strand_id
1 'polypeptide(L)'
;MPSVNAKVVLSNRKEILKWQIHSVIGNPSLCEFFHSLAIGQVSPEVFINKDYHDFLLKAKVGNSVIGEFFDINIQCKLNEIAQNFGNFFLFELQILEDYQLPLQKENDAFEILISNSTQLSLSSFKLSKKLNRKDLLCQDIVEWIKKNGGGWKEKITTKSIGKSFINDLLNAI
;
A
#
# COMPACT_ATOMS: atom_id res chain seq x y z
N MET A 1 -18.14 17.21 5.87
CA MET A 1 -16.78 17.79 5.78
C MET A 1 -16.55 18.22 4.35
N PRO A 2 -15.90 19.36 4.09
CA PRO A 2 -15.59 19.77 2.72
C PRO A 2 -14.65 18.74 2.07
N SER A 3 -14.88 18.46 0.79
CA SER A 3 -14.08 17.53 0.01
C SER A 3 -13.48 18.25 -1.19
N VAL A 4 -12.22 17.95 -1.47
CA VAL A 4 -11.49 18.53 -2.60
C VAL A 4 -10.98 17.45 -3.52
N ASN A 5 -10.94 17.74 -4.82
CA ASN A 5 -10.29 16.91 -5.80
C ASN A 5 -8.84 17.37 -5.95
N ALA A 6 -7.87 16.48 -5.74
CA ALA A 6 -6.46 16.81 -5.94
C ALA A 6 -5.88 15.98 -7.08
N LYS A 7 -5.00 16.60 -7.86
CA LYS A 7 -4.10 15.96 -8.83
C LYS A 7 -2.70 16.48 -8.60
N VAL A 8 -1.71 15.60 -8.69
CA VAL A 8 -0.29 15.99 -8.59
C VAL A 8 0.44 15.54 -9.82
N VAL A 9 1.11 16.48 -10.47
CA VAL A 9 1.89 16.27 -11.68
C VAL A 9 3.31 16.79 -11.51
N LEU A 10 4.24 16.15 -12.19
CA LEU A 10 5.57 16.70 -12.41
C LEU A 10 5.53 17.76 -13.52
N SER A 11 6.50 18.67 -13.53
CA SER A 11 6.65 19.71 -14.56
C SER A 11 6.79 19.14 -15.98
N ASN A 12 7.30 17.92 -16.13
CA ASN A 12 7.32 17.17 -17.40
C ASN A 12 5.96 16.51 -17.76
N ARG A 13 4.89 16.86 -17.03
CA ARG A 13 3.52 16.34 -17.15
C ARG A 13 3.32 14.87 -16.81
N LYS A 14 4.31 14.20 -16.21
CA LYS A 14 4.10 12.87 -15.64
C LYS A 14 3.19 12.97 -14.42
N GLU A 15 2.10 12.21 -14.42
CA GLU A 15 1.15 12.18 -13.30
C GLU A 15 1.72 11.34 -12.15
N ILE A 16 1.72 11.91 -10.93
CA ILE A 16 2.05 11.18 -9.70
C ILE A 16 0.77 10.74 -8.99
N LEU A 17 -0.21 11.65 -8.93
CA LEU A 17 -1.51 11.40 -8.34
C LEU A 17 -2.58 11.77 -9.37
N LYS A 18 -3.42 10.81 -9.74
CA LYS A 18 -4.62 11.05 -10.55
C LYS A 18 -5.67 11.79 -9.72
N TRP A 19 -6.67 12.37 -10.36
CA TRP A 19 -7.78 13.02 -9.65
C TRP A 19 -8.40 12.09 -8.60
N GLN A 20 -8.27 12.50 -7.35
CA GLN A 20 -8.84 11.79 -6.21
C GLN A 20 -9.50 12.77 -5.25
N ILE A 21 -10.60 12.31 -4.66
CA ILE A 21 -11.38 13.10 -3.70
C ILE A 21 -10.80 12.87 -2.32
N HIS A 22 -10.50 13.97 -1.63
CA HIS A 22 -9.96 13.96 -0.29
C HIS A 22 -10.86 14.75 0.65
N SER A 23 -11.15 14.15 1.81
CA SER A 23 -11.83 14.83 2.90
C SER A 23 -10.87 15.82 3.56
N VAL A 24 -11.31 17.06 3.75
CA VAL A 24 -10.53 18.09 4.45
C VAL A 24 -11.05 18.23 5.87
N ILE A 25 -10.16 18.01 6.84
CA ILE A 25 -10.45 18.23 8.27
C ILE A 25 -10.03 19.67 8.62
N GLY A 26 -10.96 20.44 9.21
CA GLY A 26 -10.69 21.81 9.64
C GLY A 26 -10.62 22.81 8.49
N ASN A 27 -9.69 23.77 8.58
CA ASN A 27 -9.42 24.76 7.54
C ASN A 27 -7.89 24.95 7.36
N PRO A 28 -7.19 23.96 6.80
CA PRO A 28 -5.77 24.08 6.52
C PRO A 28 -5.54 25.12 5.41
N SER A 29 -4.34 25.68 5.38
CA SER A 29 -3.80 26.32 4.19
C SER A 29 -3.57 25.29 3.09
N LEU A 30 -3.46 25.77 1.85
CA LEU A 30 -3.15 24.90 0.72
C LEU A 30 -1.80 24.19 0.89
N CYS A 31 -0.82 24.86 1.49
CA CYS A 31 0.48 24.30 1.86
C CYS A 31 0.35 23.18 2.91
N GLU A 32 -0.38 23.40 4.01
CA GLU A 32 -0.60 22.39 5.04
C GLU A 32 -1.33 21.16 4.48
N PHE A 33 -2.31 21.37 3.60
CA PHE A 33 -3.01 20.26 2.94
C PHE A 33 -2.09 19.47 2.01
N PHE A 34 -1.30 20.15 1.18
CA PHE A 34 -0.32 19.50 0.32
C PHE A 34 0.71 18.72 1.15
N HIS A 35 1.15 19.27 2.28
CA HIS A 35 2.04 18.58 3.20
C HIS A 35 1.41 17.31 3.76
N SER A 36 0.19 17.39 4.29
CA SER A 36 -0.53 16.21 4.79
C SER A 36 -0.79 15.17 3.70
N LEU A 37 -0.99 15.60 2.45
CA LEU A 37 -1.20 14.73 1.31
C LEU A 37 0.09 14.00 0.91
N ALA A 38 1.23 14.68 0.87
CA ALA A 38 2.47 14.04 0.43
C ALA A 38 3.12 13.11 1.49
N ILE A 39 2.80 13.28 2.79
CA ILE A 39 3.14 12.31 3.85
C ILE A 39 2.09 11.21 4.09
N GLY A 40 0.97 11.22 3.35
CA GLY A 40 -0.10 10.21 3.49
C GLY A 40 -0.96 10.32 4.74
N GLN A 41 -1.01 11.48 5.39
CA GLN A 41 -1.93 11.74 6.52
C GLN A 41 -3.37 11.99 6.07
N VAL A 42 -3.57 12.54 4.86
CA VAL A 42 -4.92 12.76 4.29
C VAL A 42 -5.53 11.44 3.83
N SER A 43 -4.72 10.58 3.23
CA SER A 43 -5.07 9.20 2.89
C SER A 43 -3.81 8.34 2.91
N PRO A 44 -3.78 7.21 3.62
CA PRO A 44 -2.63 6.32 3.66
C PRO A 44 -2.31 5.68 2.30
N GLU A 45 -3.29 5.65 1.39
CA GLU A 45 -3.13 5.18 0.00
C GLU A 45 -2.42 6.22 -0.88
N VAL A 46 -2.39 7.48 -0.44
CA VAL A 46 -1.76 8.59 -1.15
C VAL A 46 -0.45 8.91 -0.45
N PHE A 47 0.63 8.30 -0.90
CA PHE A 47 1.98 8.65 -0.47
C PHE A 47 2.75 9.17 -1.68
N ILE A 48 3.00 10.48 -1.70
CA ILE A 48 3.77 11.12 -2.78
C ILE A 48 5.26 11.02 -2.48
N ASN A 49 5.67 10.90 -1.21
CA ASN A 49 7.03 10.97 -0.63
C ASN A 49 7.38 12.34 -0.04
N LYS A 50 8.04 12.33 1.11
CA LYS A 50 8.46 13.49 1.90
C LYS A 50 9.36 14.45 1.12
N ASP A 51 10.17 13.94 0.21
CA ASP A 51 11.10 14.78 -0.55
C ASP A 51 10.35 15.71 -1.54
N TYR A 52 9.12 15.39 -1.96
CA TYR A 52 8.35 16.24 -2.90
C TYR A 52 7.76 17.50 -2.29
N HIS A 53 7.74 17.63 -0.97
CA HIS A 53 7.25 18.85 -0.33
C HIS A 53 8.07 20.07 -0.75
N ASP A 54 9.38 19.91 -0.80
CA ASP A 54 10.32 20.99 -1.11
C ASP A 54 10.35 21.33 -2.61
N PHE A 55 9.67 20.53 -3.45
CA PHE A 55 9.63 20.68 -4.90
C PHE A 55 8.33 21.27 -5.42
N LEU A 56 7.43 21.75 -4.55
CA LEU A 56 6.18 22.37 -4.98
C LEU A 56 6.46 23.66 -5.77
N LEU A 57 6.23 23.61 -7.08
CA LEU A 57 6.46 24.73 -7.99
C LEU A 57 5.24 25.66 -8.03
N LYS A 58 4.06 25.07 -8.30
CA LYS A 58 2.81 25.82 -8.45
C LYS A 58 1.65 25.03 -7.90
N ALA A 59 0.68 25.75 -7.36
CA ALA A 59 -0.63 25.23 -7.04
C ALA A 59 -1.67 25.99 -7.85
N LYS A 60 -2.54 25.24 -8.52
CA LYS A 60 -3.60 25.76 -9.36
C LYS A 60 -4.95 25.26 -8.88
N VAL A 61 -6.00 26.03 -9.10
CA VAL A 61 -7.38 25.60 -8.85
C VAL A 61 -8.26 25.78 -10.08
N GLY A 62 -9.24 24.90 -10.22
CA GLY A 62 -10.35 25.07 -11.15
C GLY A 62 -11.69 24.71 -10.52
N ASN A 63 -12.74 25.05 -11.25
CA ASN A 63 -14.12 24.68 -10.93
C ASN A 63 -14.51 23.28 -11.45
N SER A 64 -13.68 22.69 -12.32
CA SER A 64 -13.90 21.38 -12.93
C SER A 64 -12.57 20.79 -13.42
N VAL A 65 -12.58 19.51 -13.78
CA VAL A 65 -11.41 18.80 -14.32
C VAL A 65 -10.94 19.35 -15.69
N ILE A 66 -11.88 19.86 -16.49
CA ILE A 66 -11.65 20.25 -17.90
C ILE A 66 -11.61 21.79 -18.04
N GLY A 67 -11.97 22.51 -16.99
CA GLY A 67 -12.05 23.96 -16.98
C GLY A 67 -10.69 24.65 -16.88
N GLU A 68 -10.75 25.98 -16.87
CA GLU A 68 -9.57 26.81 -16.65
C GLU A 68 -9.05 26.68 -15.23
N PHE A 69 -7.73 26.72 -15.11
CA PHE A 69 -7.01 26.63 -13.85
C PHE A 69 -6.26 27.94 -13.57
N PHE A 70 -6.39 28.43 -12.34
CA PHE A 70 -5.77 29.68 -11.88
C PHE A 70 -4.65 29.38 -10.88
N ASP A 71 -3.50 30.04 -11.04
CA ASP A 71 -2.41 29.97 -10.06
C ASP A 71 -2.84 30.61 -8.73
N ILE A 72 -2.54 29.96 -7.61
CA ILE A 72 -2.88 30.43 -6.26
C ILE A 72 -1.66 30.42 -5.36
N ASN A 73 -1.64 31.38 -4.45
CA ASN A 73 -0.71 31.39 -3.35
C ASN A 73 -1.00 30.24 -2.35
N ILE A 74 -0.01 29.39 -2.12
CA ILE A 74 -0.09 28.23 -1.22
C ILE A 74 -0.40 28.58 0.25
N GLN A 75 -0.26 29.84 0.65
CA GLN A 75 -0.60 30.31 1.99
C GLN A 75 -2.11 30.53 2.19
N CYS A 76 -2.88 30.64 1.10
CA CYS A 76 -4.33 30.82 1.16
C CYS A 76 -5.02 29.63 1.82
N LYS A 77 -6.13 29.91 2.52
CA LYS A 77 -6.93 28.88 3.19
C LYS A 77 -7.76 28.10 2.16
N LEU A 78 -7.85 26.79 2.36
CA LEU A 78 -8.51 25.89 1.42
C LEU A 78 -9.99 26.24 1.23
N ASN A 79 -10.70 26.60 2.31
CA ASN A 79 -12.11 26.98 2.21
C ASN A 79 -12.31 28.28 1.42
N GLU A 80 -11.43 29.27 1.59
CA GLU A 80 -11.50 30.53 0.84
C GLU A 80 -11.30 30.29 -0.66
N ILE A 81 -10.36 29.42 -1.00
CA ILE A 81 -10.11 29.04 -2.38
C ILE A 81 -11.33 28.29 -2.95
N ALA A 82 -11.82 27.30 -2.20
CA ALA A 82 -12.92 26.44 -2.63
C ALA A 82 -14.21 27.22 -2.91
N GLN A 83 -14.48 28.26 -2.13
CA GLN A 83 -15.66 29.11 -2.29
C GLN A 83 -15.56 30.05 -3.50
N ASN A 84 -14.36 30.55 -3.81
CA ASN A 84 -14.18 31.59 -4.83
C ASN A 84 -13.81 31.04 -6.21
N PHE A 85 -13.12 29.90 -6.26
CA PHE A 85 -12.53 29.38 -7.50
C PHE A 85 -12.90 27.94 -7.82
N GLY A 86 -13.25 27.15 -6.80
CA GLY A 86 -13.66 25.75 -6.94
C GLY A 86 -12.80 24.77 -6.17
N ASN A 87 -13.14 23.49 -6.27
CA ASN A 87 -12.59 22.43 -5.42
C ASN A 87 -11.62 21.47 -6.14
N PHE A 88 -11.18 21.80 -7.35
CA PHE A 88 -10.20 20.99 -8.11
C PHE A 88 -8.82 21.62 -8.00
N PHE A 89 -7.92 20.99 -7.26
CA PHE A 89 -6.57 21.47 -7.01
C PHE A 89 -5.55 20.66 -7.82
N LEU A 90 -4.73 21.36 -8.59
CA LEU A 90 -3.62 20.80 -9.34
C LEU A 90 -2.31 21.30 -8.73
N PHE A 91 -1.50 20.37 -8.23
CA PHE A 91 -0.15 20.67 -7.75
C PHE A 91 0.86 20.26 -8.82
N GLU A 92 1.73 21.20 -9.18
CA GLU A 92 2.81 21.02 -10.14
C GLU A 92 4.14 21.03 -9.37
N LEU A 93 4.92 19.96 -9.55
CA LEU A 93 6.19 19.74 -8.87
C LEU A 93 7.37 19.90 -9.83
N GLN A 94 8.48 20.48 -9.37
CA GLN A 94 9.71 20.60 -10.15
C GLN A 94 10.56 19.32 -10.05
N ILE A 95 11.16 18.91 -11.18
CA ILE A 95 12.12 17.79 -11.24
C ILE A 95 13.54 18.37 -11.08
N LEU A 96 14.35 17.77 -10.21
CA LEU A 96 15.81 17.85 -10.29
C LEU A 96 16.28 16.76 -11.27
N GLU A 97 17.15 17.11 -12.22
CA GLU A 97 17.59 16.21 -13.32
C GLU A 97 18.13 14.85 -12.84
N ASP A 98 18.64 14.79 -11.60
CA ASP A 98 19.20 13.58 -10.98
C ASP A 98 18.21 12.86 -10.04
N TYR A 99 17.02 13.41 -9.83
CA TYR A 99 16.06 12.88 -8.87
C TYR A 99 15.21 11.80 -9.52
N GLN A 100 15.68 10.55 -9.38
CA GLN A 100 14.83 9.39 -9.58
C GLN A 100 13.64 9.53 -8.62
N LEU A 101 12.41 9.52 -9.15
CA LEU A 101 11.27 9.23 -8.29
C LEU A 101 11.68 7.98 -7.50
N PRO A 102 11.52 7.94 -6.16
CA PRO A 102 11.32 6.63 -5.56
C PRO A 102 10.14 6.11 -6.35
N LEU A 103 10.39 5.08 -7.17
CA LEU A 103 9.32 4.22 -7.63
C LEU A 103 8.48 4.08 -6.38
N GLN A 104 7.22 4.53 -6.43
CA GLN A 104 6.26 4.08 -5.43
C GLN A 104 6.60 2.61 -5.34
N LYS A 105 6.99 2.14 -4.14
CA LYS A 105 6.71 0.75 -3.86
C LYS A 105 5.18 0.72 -3.92
N GLU A 106 4.62 0.69 -5.14
CA GLU A 106 3.64 -0.30 -5.49
C GLU A 106 4.20 -1.51 -4.78
N ASN A 107 3.63 -1.81 -3.62
CA ASN A 107 3.85 -3.09 -3.00
C ASN A 107 3.44 -4.02 -4.13
N ASP A 108 4.45 -4.52 -4.85
CA ASP A 108 4.24 -5.25 -6.09
C ASP A 108 3.16 -6.26 -5.75
N ALA A 109 2.07 -6.27 -6.51
CA ALA A 109 0.98 -7.19 -6.21
C ALA A 109 1.54 -8.62 -6.11
N PHE A 110 2.64 -8.92 -6.83
CA PHE A 110 3.46 -10.11 -6.65
C PHE A 110 4.25 -10.15 -5.34
N GLU A 111 4.94 -9.10 -4.89
CA GLU A 111 5.55 -9.04 -3.55
C GLU A 111 4.52 -9.21 -2.41
N ILE A 112 3.33 -8.60 -2.51
CA ILE A 112 2.21 -8.80 -1.59
C ILE A 112 1.71 -10.25 -1.67
N LEU A 113 1.56 -10.80 -2.88
CA LEU A 113 1.18 -12.20 -3.07
C LEU A 113 2.25 -13.17 -2.57
N ILE A 114 3.54 -12.83 -2.68
CA ILE A 114 4.71 -13.62 -2.24
C ILE A 114 4.85 -13.58 -0.72
N SER A 115 4.64 -12.41 -0.10
CA SER A 115 4.61 -12.23 1.36
C SER A 115 3.32 -12.74 2.01
N ASN A 116 2.18 -12.77 1.31
CA ASN A 116 0.99 -13.49 1.77
C ASN A 116 1.08 -15.00 1.50
N SER A 117 1.92 -15.40 0.54
CA SER A 117 2.25 -16.79 0.19
C SER A 117 3.10 -17.49 1.25
N THR A 118 3.70 -16.76 2.19
CA THR A 118 4.40 -17.36 3.34
C THR A 118 3.46 -17.84 4.44
N GLN A 119 2.13 -17.88 4.21
CA GLN A 119 1.23 -18.71 5.03
C GLN A 119 1.43 -20.20 4.71
N LEU A 120 2.65 -20.69 4.94
CA LEU A 120 2.95 -22.10 4.90
C LEU A 120 2.12 -22.81 5.98
N SER A 121 1.11 -23.53 5.52
CA SER A 121 0.25 -24.35 6.34
C SER A 121 0.94 -25.69 6.59
N LEU A 122 0.79 -26.21 7.80
CA LEU A 122 1.29 -27.53 8.20
C LEU A 122 0.15 -28.54 8.22
N SER A 123 0.46 -29.78 7.88
CA SER A 123 -0.54 -30.86 7.89
C SER A 123 -1.04 -31.12 9.30
N SER A 124 -2.35 -31.14 9.46
CA SER A 124 -3.00 -31.54 10.70
C SER A 124 -3.33 -33.03 10.70
N PHE A 125 -2.91 -33.71 11.76
CA PHE A 125 -3.20 -35.13 11.98
C PHE A 125 -4.21 -35.28 13.11
N LYS A 126 -5.14 -36.22 12.95
CA LYS A 126 -6.05 -36.62 14.03
C LYS A 126 -5.26 -37.51 14.97
N LEU A 127 -4.76 -36.94 16.07
CA LEU A 127 -4.06 -37.69 17.10
C LEU A 127 -5.04 -38.58 17.85
N SER A 128 -4.62 -39.80 18.13
CA SER A 128 -5.41 -40.73 18.94
C SER A 128 -5.43 -40.26 20.41
N LYS A 129 -6.45 -40.68 21.19
CA LYS A 129 -6.55 -40.32 22.63
C LYS A 129 -5.36 -40.82 23.47
N LYS A 130 -4.63 -41.83 22.97
CA LYS A 130 -3.41 -42.36 23.59
C LYS A 130 -2.29 -42.32 22.56
N LEU A 131 -1.46 -41.28 22.64
CA LEU A 131 -0.32 -41.05 21.74
C LEU A 131 0.53 -42.33 21.62
N ASN A 132 0.56 -42.88 20.41
CA ASN A 132 1.46 -43.97 20.07
C ASN A 132 2.78 -43.42 19.52
N ARG A 133 3.78 -44.28 19.34
CA ARG A 133 5.11 -43.88 18.83
C ARG A 133 5.06 -43.22 17.45
N LYS A 134 4.10 -43.62 16.59
CA LYS A 134 3.90 -43.01 15.27
C LYS A 134 3.29 -41.61 15.37
N ASP A 135 2.37 -41.39 16.31
CA ASP A 135 1.76 -40.09 16.57
C ASP A 135 2.82 -39.07 17.05
N LEU A 136 3.75 -39.50 17.92
CA LEU A 136 4.88 -38.68 18.37
C LEU A 136 5.85 -38.36 17.22
N LEU A 137 6.26 -39.38 16.45
CA LEU A 137 7.16 -39.17 15.30
C LEU A 137 6.55 -38.22 14.26
N CYS A 138 5.24 -38.32 14.04
CA CYS A 138 4.51 -37.41 13.15
C CYS A 138 4.57 -35.96 13.66
N GLN A 139 4.40 -35.74 14.97
CA GLN A 139 4.54 -34.41 15.57
C GLN A 139 5.96 -33.86 15.42
N ASP A 140 6.97 -34.68 15.69
CA ASP A 140 8.38 -34.27 15.59
C ASP A 140 8.74 -33.85 14.16
N ILE A 141 8.26 -34.58 13.15
CA ILE A 141 8.45 -34.25 11.73
C ILE A 141 7.77 -32.91 11.39
N VAL A 142 6.52 -32.72 11.81
CA VAL A 142 5.78 -31.46 11.56
C VAL A 142 6.47 -30.27 12.24
N GLU A 143 6.96 -30.44 13.47
CA GLU A 143 7.73 -29.42 14.18
C GLU A 143 9.06 -29.10 13.51
N TRP A 144 9.78 -30.13 13.03
CA TRP A 144 11.03 -29.94 12.31
C TRP A 144 10.82 -29.15 11.01
N ILE A 145 9.79 -29.49 10.23
CA ILE A 145 9.43 -28.75 9.02
C ILE A 145 9.16 -27.27 9.35
N LYS A 146 8.40 -27.01 10.42
CA LYS A 146 8.11 -25.65 10.89
C LYS A 146 9.37 -24.87 11.29
N LYS A 147 10.26 -25.48 12.08
CA LYS A 147 11.49 -24.84 12.57
C LYS A 147 12.46 -24.46 11.46
N ASN A 148 12.40 -25.15 10.33
CA ASN A 148 13.22 -24.88 9.14
C ASN A 148 12.51 -23.95 8.12
N GLY A 149 11.42 -23.29 8.50
CA GLY A 149 10.68 -22.40 7.61
C GLY A 149 9.97 -23.13 6.46
N GLY A 150 9.77 -24.44 6.59
CA GLY A 150 9.08 -25.27 5.62
C GLY A 150 7.58 -25.36 5.88
N GLY A 151 6.85 -25.85 4.87
CA GLY A 151 5.41 -26.11 4.92
C GLY A 151 4.80 -25.96 3.52
N TRP A 152 3.47 -25.86 3.43
CA TRP A 152 2.77 -25.84 2.15
C TRP A 152 1.94 -24.57 1.96
N LYS A 153 2.07 -23.95 0.78
CA LYS A 153 1.48 -22.64 0.43
C LYS A 153 -0.06 -22.59 0.52
N GLU A 154 -0.73 -23.73 0.40
CA GLU A 154 -2.20 -23.80 0.39
C GLU A 154 -2.73 -24.91 1.30
N LYS A 155 -3.90 -24.67 1.91
CA LYS A 155 -4.58 -25.66 2.77
C LYS A 155 -4.95 -26.94 2.01
N ILE A 156 -5.23 -26.85 0.71
CA ILE A 156 -5.57 -28.02 -0.13
C ILE A 156 -4.31 -28.88 -0.30
N THR A 157 -3.21 -28.27 -0.74
CA THR A 157 -1.89 -28.92 -0.91
C THR A 157 -1.35 -29.49 0.40
N THR A 158 -1.61 -28.81 1.52
CA THR A 158 -1.29 -29.31 2.87
C THR A 158 -2.05 -30.59 3.22
N LYS A 159 -3.34 -30.67 2.83
CA LYS A 159 -4.21 -31.83 3.12
C LYS A 159 -3.98 -33.01 2.18
N SER A 160 -3.57 -32.76 0.94
CA SER A 160 -3.25 -33.81 -0.04
C SER A 160 -1.76 -34.16 -0.01
N ILE A 161 -0.91 -33.29 -0.57
CA ILE A 161 0.52 -33.54 -0.77
C ILE A 161 1.27 -33.61 0.56
N GLY A 162 1.08 -32.62 1.44
CA GLY A 162 1.83 -32.58 2.70
C GLY A 162 1.52 -33.75 3.62
N LYS A 163 0.25 -34.17 3.66
CA LYS A 163 -0.17 -35.33 4.43
C LYS A 163 0.36 -36.65 3.82
N SER A 164 0.37 -36.79 2.50
CA SER A 164 0.96 -37.96 1.84
C SER A 164 2.44 -38.05 2.13
N PHE A 165 3.19 -36.96 1.93
CA PHE A 165 4.63 -36.92 2.15
C PHE A 165 5.03 -37.40 3.56
N ILE A 166 4.36 -36.89 4.60
CA ILE A 166 4.63 -37.29 5.98
C ILE A 166 4.26 -38.76 6.20
N ASN A 167 3.14 -39.24 5.64
CA ASN A 167 2.75 -40.65 5.74
C ASN A 167 3.75 -41.58 5.04
N ASP A 168 4.23 -41.21 3.86
CA ASP A 168 5.20 -41.98 3.09
C ASP A 168 6.53 -42.05 3.83
N LEU A 169 6.97 -40.93 4.42
CA LEU A 169 8.15 -40.89 5.29
C LEU A 169 8.00 -41.77 6.54
N LEU A 170 6.84 -41.72 7.20
CA LEU A 170 6.54 -42.55 8.37
C LEU A 170 6.50 -44.05 8.04
N ASN A 171 6.18 -44.41 6.80
CA ASN A 171 6.15 -45.81 6.35
C ASN A 171 7.52 -46.31 5.85
N ALA A 172 8.43 -45.39 5.50
CA ALA A 172 9.78 -45.71 5.07
C ALA A 172 10.79 -45.88 6.24
N ILE A 173 10.40 -45.49 7.46
CA ILE A 173 11.17 -45.64 8.71
C ILE A 173 10.63 -46.81 9.52
#